data_AF-A0A164CHT9-F1
#
_entry.id   AF-A0A164CHT9-F1
#
_cell.length_a   1.000
_cell.length_b   1.000
_cell.length_c   1.000
_cell.angle_alpha   90.00
_cell.angle_beta   90.00
_cell.angle_gamma   90.00
#
_symmetry.space_group_name_H-M   'P 1'
#
loop_
_entity.id
_entity.type
_entity.pdbx_description
1 polymer ?
#
loop_
_entity_poly.entity_id
_entity_poly.type
_entity_poly.pdbx_seq_one_letter_code
_entity_poly.pdbx_strand_id
1 'polypeptide(L)'
;MSEHRQQRTDADRHSAQVQFAGTVTGQVRDPVLRELAGNRGSYLTKTQVDVYQPSQTSSDFTFGNAPNDDAYRQLVVVYDNVAIPIVVILLAGFLMAGIVAAVVVFVVFRRRGLGQRRRNFTM
;
A
#
# COMPACT_ATOMS: atom_id res chain seq x y z
N MET A 1 18.33 9.33 17.39
CA MET A 1 18.45 10.43 16.40
C MET A 1 19.84 11.02 16.53
N SER A 2 20.34 11.67 15.49
CA SER A 2 21.64 12.34 15.50
C SER A 2 21.55 13.63 14.67
N GLU A 3 22.60 14.44 14.72
CA GLU A 3 22.78 15.60 13.86
C GLU A 3 23.12 15.20 12.42
N HIS A 4 23.82 14.06 12.26
CA HIS A 4 24.29 13.54 10.98
C HIS A 4 23.79 12.12 10.73
N ARG A 5 23.80 11.72 9.46
CA ARG A 5 23.66 10.32 9.07
C ARG A 5 24.68 9.48 9.82
N GLN A 6 24.20 8.38 10.39
CA GLN A 6 25.04 7.45 11.11
C GLN A 6 25.37 6.25 10.22
N GLN A 7 26.57 5.70 10.38
CA GLN A 7 26.98 4.44 9.78
C GLN A 7 27.65 3.55 10.82
N ARG A 8 27.67 2.24 10.56
CA ARG A 8 28.44 1.32 11.39
C ARG A 8 29.93 1.54 11.18
N THR A 9 30.67 1.48 12.27
CA THR A 9 32.13 1.71 12.31
C THR A 9 32.88 0.53 12.94
N ASP A 10 32.17 -0.51 13.36
CA ASP A 10 32.75 -1.71 13.94
C ASP A 10 33.41 -2.61 12.87
N ALA A 11 34.27 -3.53 13.33
CA ALA A 11 35.09 -4.36 12.45
C ALA A 11 34.30 -5.53 11.82
N ASP A 12 33.17 -5.92 12.40
CA ASP A 12 32.42 -7.11 12.01
C ASP A 12 31.61 -6.86 10.74
N ARG A 13 32.00 -7.53 9.65
CA ARG A 13 31.37 -7.38 8.33
C ARG A 13 30.11 -8.23 8.20
N HIS A 14 29.00 -7.67 8.67
CA HIS A 14 27.66 -8.17 8.32
C HIS A 14 27.05 -7.33 7.20
N SER A 15 26.22 -7.96 6.36
CA SER A 15 25.47 -7.26 5.33
C SER A 15 24.50 -6.27 6.00
N ALA A 16 24.74 -4.98 5.79
CA ALA A 16 23.94 -3.90 6.33
C ALA A 16 23.30 -3.11 5.18
N GLN A 17 21.98 -2.94 5.24
CA GLN A 17 21.22 -2.16 4.27
C GLN A 17 20.58 -0.96 4.96
N VAL A 18 20.89 0.25 4.47
CA VAL A 18 20.16 1.45 4.88
C VAL A 18 18.76 1.38 4.29
N GLN A 19 17.73 1.50 5.14
CA GLN A 19 16.33 1.57 4.73
C GLN A 19 15.81 3.00 4.67
N PHE A 20 16.39 3.88 5.50
CA PHE A 20 16.03 5.29 5.55
C PHE A 20 17.24 6.12 6.01
N ALA A 21 17.45 7.27 5.39
CA ALA A 21 18.37 8.31 5.85
C ALA A 21 17.76 9.67 5.50
N GLY A 22 17.56 10.53 6.50
CA GLY A 22 17.09 11.88 6.26
C GLY A 22 16.60 12.58 7.53
N THR A 23 16.36 13.89 7.40
CA THR A 23 15.80 14.71 8.46
C THR A 23 14.29 14.45 8.63
N VAL A 24 13.85 14.34 9.88
CA VAL A 24 12.43 14.13 10.24
C VAL A 24 11.77 15.36 10.86
N THR A 25 12.43 16.52 10.85
CA THR A 25 11.89 17.78 11.40
C THR A 25 10.49 18.09 10.86
N GLY A 26 9.56 18.38 11.76
CA GLY A 26 8.17 18.71 11.41
C GLY A 26 7.31 17.50 10.96
N GLN A 27 7.91 16.33 10.75
CA GLN A 27 7.19 15.11 10.34
C GLN A 27 6.84 14.20 11.54
N VAL A 28 7.47 14.44 12.69
CA VAL A 28 7.28 13.61 13.89
C VAL A 28 6.02 14.05 14.67
N ARG A 29 5.01 13.16 14.66
CA ARG A 29 3.75 13.35 15.39
C ARG A 29 3.81 12.90 16.85
N ASP A 30 4.69 11.95 17.16
CA ASP A 30 4.89 11.46 18.51
C ASP A 30 5.61 12.52 19.37
N PRO A 31 5.10 12.85 20.57
CA PRO A 31 5.68 13.92 21.40
C PRO A 31 7.08 13.58 21.93
N VAL A 32 7.35 12.32 22.27
CA VAL A 32 8.65 11.87 22.81
C VAL A 32 9.70 11.90 21.70
N LEU A 33 9.35 11.40 20.51
CA LEU A 33 10.26 11.45 19.36
C LEU A 33 10.49 12.88 18.89
N ARG A 34 9.51 13.76 19.04
CA ARG A 34 9.64 15.19 18.70
C ARG A 34 10.62 15.88 19.66
N GLU A 35 10.51 15.61 20.96
CA GLU A 35 11.48 16.10 21.95
C GLU A 35 12.89 15.58 21.66
N LEU A 36 13.01 14.28 21.37
CA LEU A 36 14.29 13.66 21.06
C LEU A 36 14.92 14.25 19.79
N ALA A 37 14.11 14.48 18.75
CA ALA A 37 14.57 15.10 17.51
C ALA A 37 14.95 16.59 17.69
N GLY A 38 14.32 17.29 18.64
CA GLY A 38 14.66 18.67 18.99
C GLY A 38 15.98 18.78 19.77
N ASN A 39 16.25 17.83 20.66
CA ASN A 39 17.38 17.90 21.59
C ASN A 39 18.65 17.15 21.15
N ARG A 40 18.52 16.12 20.29
CA ARG A 40 19.63 15.22 19.89
C ARG A 40 19.92 15.23 18.39
N GLY A 41 19.36 16.20 17.66
CA GLY A 41 19.40 16.26 16.21
C GLY A 41 18.23 15.54 15.56
N SER A 42 17.88 15.97 14.36
CA SER A 42 16.66 15.57 13.64
C SER A 42 16.92 14.58 12.51
N TYR A 43 18.17 14.13 12.35
CA TYR A 43 18.54 13.16 11.34
C TYR A 43 18.24 11.73 11.84
N LEU A 44 17.45 11.01 11.06
CA LEU A 44 17.13 9.61 11.30
C LEU A 44 17.84 8.74 10.28
N THR A 45 18.58 7.75 10.76
CA THR A 45 19.12 6.67 9.96
C THR A 45 18.49 5.37 10.44
N LYS A 46 17.89 4.61 9.52
CA LYS A 46 17.39 3.25 9.75
C LYS A 46 18.22 2.30 8.91
N THR A 47 18.80 1.30 9.55
CA THR A 47 19.62 0.27 8.92
C THR A 47 19.09 -1.09 9.36
N GLN A 48 18.97 -2.02 8.42
CA GLN A 48 18.78 -3.44 8.70
C GLN A 48 20.12 -4.16 8.55
N VAL A 49 20.42 -5.07 9.46
CA VAL A 49 21.62 -5.90 9.42
C VAL A 49 21.18 -7.35 9.49
N ASP A 50 21.63 -8.15 8.52
CA ASP A 50 21.36 -9.58 8.50
C ASP A 50 22.62 -10.32 8.98
N VAL A 51 22.47 -11.07 10.08
CA VAL A 51 23.55 -11.84 10.71
C VAL A 51 23.33 -13.32 10.46
N TYR A 52 23.98 -13.86 9.43
CA TYR A 52 23.84 -15.27 9.04
C TYR A 52 24.66 -16.23 9.91
N GLN A 53 25.82 -15.78 10.40
CA GLN A 53 26.73 -16.59 11.21
C GLN A 53 27.05 -15.87 12.53
N PRO A 54 26.18 -15.95 13.55
CA PRO A 54 26.35 -15.20 14.81
C PRO A 54 27.67 -15.51 15.54
N SER A 55 28.23 -16.71 15.35
CA SER A 55 29.52 -17.12 15.92
C SER A 55 30.71 -16.32 15.38
N GLN A 56 30.53 -15.56 14.29
CA GLN A 56 31.56 -14.68 13.72
C GLN A 56 31.46 -13.24 14.22
N THR A 57 30.43 -12.89 14.97
CA THR A 57 30.33 -11.58 15.62
C THR A 57 31.27 -11.58 16.83
N SER A 58 32.32 -10.78 16.74
CA SER A 58 33.39 -10.73 17.74
C SER A 58 33.30 -9.51 18.64
N SER A 59 32.48 -8.53 18.28
CA SER A 59 32.36 -7.22 18.92
C SER A 59 30.94 -6.65 18.87
N ASP A 60 30.67 -5.69 19.75
CA ASP A 60 29.42 -4.93 19.75
C ASP A 60 29.38 -3.94 18.56
N PHE A 61 28.16 -3.58 18.15
CA PHE A 61 27.98 -2.56 17.10
C PHE A 61 28.36 -1.17 17.59
N THR A 62 29.21 -0.51 16.81
CA THR A 62 29.57 0.89 17.02
C THR A 62 29.09 1.73 15.85
N PHE A 63 28.70 2.96 16.16
CA PHE A 63 28.15 3.89 15.19
C PHE A 63 28.91 5.21 15.24
N GLY A 64 29.11 5.80 14.07
CA GLY A 64 29.68 7.12 13.93
C GLY A 64 29.10 7.85 12.74
N ASN A 65 29.50 9.11 12.57
CA ASN A 65 29.07 9.94 11.45
C ASN A 65 29.48 9.30 10.12
N ALA A 66 28.54 9.25 9.19
CA ALA A 66 28.82 8.88 7.81
C ALA A 66 29.62 10.01 7.12
N PRO A 67 30.36 9.71 6.03
CA PRO A 67 31.07 10.72 5.26
C PRO A 67 30.16 11.78 4.64
N ASN A 68 28.87 11.47 4.47
CA ASN A 68 27.86 12.37 3.93
C ASN A 68 26.48 12.12 4.55
N ASP A 69 25.59 13.10 4.36
CA ASP A 69 24.21 13.07 4.81
C ASP A 69 23.22 12.85 3.64
N ASP A 70 23.62 12.04 2.66
CA ASP A 70 22.76 11.79 1.50
C ASP A 70 21.45 11.15 1.95
N ALA A 71 20.34 11.74 1.49
CA ALA A 71 19.02 11.26 1.80
C ALA A 71 18.72 9.95 1.05
N TYR A 72 18.12 8.99 1.74
CA TYR A 72 17.76 7.71 1.17
C TYR A 72 16.43 7.22 1.73
N ARG A 73 15.61 6.60 0.88
CA ARG A 73 14.37 5.93 1.31
C ARG A 73 14.18 4.67 0.48
N GLN A 74 14.15 3.53 1.16
CA GLN A 74 13.87 2.27 0.49
C GLN A 74 12.44 2.27 -0.05
N LEU A 75 12.31 2.02 -1.34
CA LEU A 75 11.02 1.81 -2.00
C LEU A 75 10.69 0.32 -1.97
N VAL A 76 9.66 -0.08 -1.22
CA VAL A 76 9.13 -1.44 -1.24
C VAL A 76 7.87 -1.42 -2.10
N VAL A 77 7.96 -1.99 -3.30
CA VAL A 77 6.82 -2.15 -4.20
C VAL A 77 6.18 -3.51 -3.92
N VAL A 78 4.96 -3.51 -3.39
CA VAL A 78 4.16 -4.71 -3.19
C VAL A 78 3.14 -4.80 -4.32
N TYR A 79 3.27 -5.82 -5.16
CA TYR A 79 2.26 -6.13 -6.17
C TYR A 79 1.17 -6.97 -5.51
N ASP A 80 0.01 -6.37 -5.27
CA ASP A 80 -1.16 -7.09 -4.79
C ASP A 80 -2.03 -7.47 -5.99
N ASN A 81 -2.22 -8.76 -6.21
CA ASN A 81 -3.07 -9.26 -7.29
C ASN A 81 -4.51 -9.30 -6.79
N VAL A 82 -5.29 -8.27 -7.14
CA VAL A 82 -6.73 -8.25 -6.84
C VAL A 82 -7.45 -9.22 -7.78
N ALA A 83 -7.72 -10.43 -7.31
CA ALA A 83 -8.54 -11.40 -8.04
C ALA A 83 -10.02 -11.07 -7.88
N ILE A 84 -10.72 -10.80 -8.99
CA ILE A 84 -12.18 -10.71 -8.99
C ILE A 84 -12.74 -12.14 -8.98
N PRO A 85 -13.49 -12.57 -7.94
CA PRO A 85 -14.04 -13.92 -7.92
C PRO A 85 -14.97 -14.15 -9.11
N ILE A 86 -14.85 -15.32 -9.77
CA ILE A 86 -15.67 -15.66 -10.94
C ILE A 86 -17.18 -15.54 -10.65
N VAL A 87 -17.59 -15.82 -9.41
CA VAL A 87 -18.98 -15.69 -8.95
C VAL A 87 -19.50 -14.25 -9.08
N VAL A 88 -18.68 -13.24 -8.82
CA VAL A 88 -19.05 -11.82 -8.95
C VAL A 88 -19.31 -11.48 -10.42
N ILE A 89 -18.48 -11.98 -11.33
CA ILE A 89 -18.64 -11.78 -12.77
C ILE A 89 -19.92 -12.46 -13.27
N LEU A 90 -20.16 -13.70 -12.84
CA LEU A 90 -21.36 -14.46 -13.21
C LEU A 90 -22.63 -13.79 -12.67
N LEU A 91 -22.62 -13.30 -11.42
CA LEU A 91 -23.74 -12.60 -10.83
C LEU A 91 -24.06 -11.31 -11.60
N ALA A 92 -23.04 -10.51 -11.94
CA ALA A 92 -23.23 -9.31 -12.74
C ALA A 92 -23.82 -9.63 -14.12
N GLY A 93 -23.29 -10.67 -14.79
CA GLY A 93 -23.84 -11.14 -16.07
C GLY A 93 -25.30 -11.61 -15.96
N PHE A 94 -25.63 -12.35 -14.91
CA PHE A 94 -26.98 -12.84 -14.65
C PHE A 94 -27.97 -11.70 -14.39
N LEU A 95 -27.58 -10.72 -13.57
CA LEU A 95 -28.41 -9.53 -13.31
C LEU A 95 -28.68 -8.75 -14.59
N MET A 96 -27.66 -8.55 -15.42
CA MET A 96 -27.82 -7.88 -16.72
C MET A 96 -28.77 -8.64 -17.65
N ALA A 97 -28.63 -9.97 -17.74
CA ALA A 97 -29.54 -10.80 -18.52
C ALA A 97 -30.99 -10.72 -18.00
N GLY A 98 -31.18 -10.73 -16.69
CA GLY A 98 -32.49 -10.57 -16.06
C GLY A 98 -33.15 -9.23 -16.37
N ILE A 99 -32.40 -8.12 -16.32
CA ILE A 99 -32.89 -6.79 -16.68
C ILE A 99 -33.32 -6.76 -18.16
N VAL A 100 -32.49 -7.28 -19.06
CA VAL A 100 -32.81 -7.33 -20.50
C VAL A 100 -34.08 -8.14 -20.73
N ALA A 101 -34.20 -9.32 -20.11
CA ALA A 101 -35.39 -10.15 -20.22
C ALA A 101 -36.65 -9.42 -19.70
N ALA A 102 -36.56 -8.75 -18.55
CA ALA A 102 -37.67 -7.99 -17.98
C ALA A 102 -38.12 -6.84 -18.91
N VAL A 103 -37.18 -6.11 -19.52
CA VAL A 103 -37.48 -5.05 -20.48
C VAL A 103 -38.17 -5.61 -21.72
N VAL A 104 -37.66 -6.71 -22.29
CA VAL A 104 -38.26 -7.36 -23.46
C VAL A 104 -39.70 -7.78 -23.16
N VAL A 105 -39.91 -8.47 -22.04
CA VAL A 105 -41.23 -8.91 -21.58
C VAL A 105 -42.16 -7.71 -21.42
N PHE A 106 -41.73 -6.66 -20.73
CA PHE A 106 -42.51 -5.44 -20.52
C PHE A 106 -42.93 -4.79 -21.84
N VAL A 107 -42.01 -4.65 -22.80
CA VAL A 107 -42.29 -4.06 -24.12
C VAL A 107 -43.29 -4.93 -24.91
N VAL A 108 -43.13 -6.25 -24.89
CA VAL A 108 -44.04 -7.18 -25.59
C VAL A 108 -45.46 -7.12 -25.00
N PHE A 109 -45.60 -7.18 -23.67
CA PHE A 109 -46.90 -7.09 -23.02
C PHE A 109 -47.58 -5.73 -23.25
N ARG A 110 -46.82 -4.64 -23.19
CA ARG A 110 -47.35 -3.29 -23.47
C ARG A 110 -47.86 -3.18 -24.91
N ARG A 111 -47.15 -3.76 -25.89
CA ARG A 111 -47.58 -3.76 -27.31
C ARG A 111 -48.82 -4.63 -27.54
N ARG A 112 -48.95 -5.77 -26.85
CA ARG A 112 -50.11 -6.68 -26.97
C ARG A 112 -51.38 -6.10 -26.33
N GLY A 113 -51.27 -5.44 -25.17
CA GLY A 113 -52.41 -4.80 -24.50
C GLY A 113 -53.01 -3.62 -25.28
N LEU A 114 -52.20 -2.90 -26.06
CA LEU A 114 -52.67 -1.83 -26.96
C LEU A 114 -53.42 -2.38 -28.20
N GLY A 115 -53.07 -3.59 -28.67
CA GLY A 115 -53.72 -4.24 -29.81
C GLY A 115 -55.11 -4.83 -29.48
N GLN A 116 -55.33 -5.27 -28.24
CA GLN A 116 -56.62 -5.83 -27.81
C GLN A 116 -57.70 -4.75 -27.59
N ARG A 117 -57.34 -3.55 -27.11
CA ARG A 117 -58.32 -2.45 -26.89
C ARG A 117 -58.97 -1.90 -28.17
N ARG A 118 -58.35 -2.09 -29.34
CA ARG A 118 -58.92 -1.63 -30.63
C ARG A 118 -59.95 -2.58 -31.25
N ARG A 119 -60.09 -3.81 -30.75
CA ARG A 119 -61.00 -4.82 -31.34
C ARG A 119 -62.40 -4.86 -30.71
N ASN A 120 -62.63 -4.18 -29.59
CA ASN A 120 -63.90 -4.22 -28.86
C ASN A 120 -64.84 -3.02 -29.15
N PHE A 121 -64.61 -2.25 -30.22
CA PHE A 121 -65.39 -1.03 -30.54
C PHE A 121 -66.18 -1.11 -31.87
N THR A 122 -66.49 -2.30 -32.34
CA THR A 122 -67.42 -2.51 -33.45
C THR A 122 -68.44 -3.56 -33.06
N MET A 123 -69.54 -3.10 -32.45
CA MET A 123 -70.83 -3.76 -32.43
C MET A 123 -71.88 -2.67 -32.62
#